data_AF-A0AAE0DYN7-F1
#
_entry.id   AF-A0AAE0DYN7-F1
#
_cell.length_a   1.000
_cell.length_b   1.000
_cell.length_c   1.000
_cell.angle_alpha   90.00
_cell.angle_beta   90.00
_cell.angle_gamma   90.00
#
_symmetry.space_group_name_H-M   'P 1'
#
loop_
_entity.id
_entity.type
_entity.pdbx_description
1 polymer ?
#
loop_
_entity_poly.entity_id
_entity_poly.type
_entity_poly.pdbx_seq_one_letter_code
_entity_poly.pdbx_strand_id
1 'polypeptide(L)'
;MASTSSNEEISHDFPPFFKVYKDGRVERYAGMDDIAKPIATGLDPITRVQSQDVMVSSEAGVKPRIFVPEIHSPDQKLPLLVHYHPKVFLHFL
;
A
#
# COMPACT_ATOMS: atom_id res chain seq x y z
N MET A 1 -26.78 16.26 -30.39
CA MET A 1 -27.18 15.82 -29.03
C MET A 1 -25.97 15.12 -28.43
N ALA A 2 -25.30 15.74 -27.46
CA ALA A 2 -24.17 15.10 -26.78
C ALA A 2 -24.74 14.08 -25.80
N SER A 3 -24.53 12.80 -26.07
CA SER A 3 -24.75 11.71 -25.12
C SER A 3 -23.81 11.92 -23.94
N THR A 4 -24.32 12.44 -22.84
CA THR A 4 -23.60 12.49 -21.56
C THR A 4 -23.24 11.05 -21.19
N SER A 5 -21.96 10.71 -21.28
CA SER A 5 -21.48 9.38 -20.94
C SER A 5 -21.79 9.10 -19.48
N SER A 6 -22.54 8.04 -19.20
CA SER A 6 -22.83 7.53 -17.85
C SER A 6 -21.58 7.20 -17.02
N ASN A 7 -20.38 7.22 -17.62
CA ASN A 7 -19.10 6.87 -16.99
C ASN A 7 -18.58 7.90 -15.98
N GLU A 8 -19.22 9.07 -15.86
CA GLU A 8 -18.87 10.06 -14.84
C GLU A 8 -19.77 9.99 -13.60
N GLU A 9 -20.75 9.09 -13.58
CA GLU A 9 -21.64 8.97 -12.42
C GLU A 9 -20.92 8.31 -11.24
N ILE A 10 -20.81 9.06 -10.14
CA ILE A 10 -20.20 8.60 -8.89
C ILE A 10 -21.22 7.75 -8.13
N SER A 11 -20.81 6.53 -7.78
CA SER A 11 -21.56 5.62 -6.92
C SER A 11 -21.30 5.91 -5.45
N HIS A 12 -20.02 6.09 -5.08
CA HIS A 12 -19.60 6.40 -3.72
C HIS A 12 -18.48 7.44 -3.72
N ASP A 13 -18.52 8.36 -2.77
CA ASP A 13 -17.49 9.37 -2.57
C ASP A 13 -16.94 9.30 -1.14
N PHE A 14 -15.62 9.14 -1.02
CA PHE A 14 -14.91 8.98 0.26
C PHE A 14 -13.80 10.03 0.40
N PRO A 15 -14.13 11.32 0.54
CA PRO A 15 -13.12 12.35 0.76
C PRO A 15 -12.40 12.14 2.10
N PRO A 16 -11.07 12.39 2.19
CA PRO A 16 -10.18 12.90 1.13
C PRO A 16 -9.50 11.79 0.31
N PHE A 17 -9.98 10.54 0.33
CA PHE A 17 -9.25 9.36 -0.15
C PHE A 17 -9.44 9.05 -1.64
N PHE A 18 -10.68 8.75 -2.04
CA PHE A 18 -11.00 8.34 -3.41
C PHE A 18 -12.51 8.42 -3.71
N LYS A 19 -12.84 8.30 -4.99
CA LYS A 19 -14.19 8.15 -5.55
C LYS A 19 -14.34 6.80 -6.23
N VAL A 20 -15.57 6.30 -6.26
CA VAL A 20 -15.95 5.06 -6.95
C VAL A 20 -17.05 5.40 -7.93
N TYR A 21 -16.80 5.15 -9.21
CA TYR A 21 -17.76 5.38 -10.28
C TYR A 21 -18.64 4.15 -10.48
N LYS A 22 -19.84 4.33 -11.05
CA LYS A 22 -20.77 3.21 -11.30
C LYS A 22 -20.25 2.15 -12.26
N ASP A 23 -19.26 2.50 -13.08
CA ASP A 23 -18.55 1.57 -13.96
C ASP A 23 -17.48 0.73 -13.23
N GLY A 24 -17.33 0.91 -11.91
CA GLY A 24 -16.36 0.21 -11.06
C GLY A 24 -14.99 0.87 -10.98
N ARG A 25 -14.74 1.96 -11.73
CA ARG A 25 -13.48 2.70 -11.66
C ARG A 25 -13.32 3.34 -10.27
N VAL A 26 -12.12 3.21 -9.70
CA VAL A 26 -11.73 3.90 -8.47
C VAL A 26 -10.70 4.97 -8.81
N GLU A 27 -10.97 6.20 -8.41
CA GLU A 27 -10.09 7.36 -8.64
C GLU A 27 -9.65 7.94 -7.30
N ARG A 28 -8.35 7.99 -7.05
CA ARG A 28 -7.78 8.62 -5.86
C ARG A 28 -7.76 10.13 -6.03
N TYR A 29 -8.00 10.87 -4.97
CA TYR A 29 -7.85 12.33 -5.01
C TYR A 29 -6.40 12.73 -5.26
N ALA A 30 -6.20 13.84 -5.99
CA ALA A 30 -4.87 14.37 -6.29
C ALA A 30 -4.05 14.61 -5.01
N GLY A 31 -2.77 14.24 -5.03
CA GLY A 31 -1.87 14.31 -3.86
C GLY A 31 -1.90 13.06 -2.98
N MET A 32 -2.91 12.19 -3.10
CA MET A 32 -2.91 10.90 -2.41
C MET A 32 -1.78 9.99 -2.89
N ASP A 33 -1.43 10.06 -4.17
CA ASP A 33 -0.33 9.29 -4.75
C ASP A 33 1.03 9.74 -4.22
N ASP A 34 1.20 11.01 -3.87
CA ASP A 34 2.42 11.52 -3.25
C ASP A 34 2.56 11.03 -1.80
N ILE A 35 1.46 10.95 -1.04
CA ILE A 35 1.44 10.33 0.30
C ILE A 35 1.67 8.81 0.20
N ALA A 36 1.21 8.19 -0.89
CA ALA A 36 1.34 6.75 -1.11
C ALA A 36 2.69 6.33 -1.71
N LYS A 37 3.62 7.27 -1.96
CA LYS A 37 4.94 6.92 -2.51
C LYS A 37 5.67 5.98 -1.53
N PRO A 38 6.18 4.84 -2.03
CA PRO A 38 6.94 3.93 -1.19
C PRO A 38 8.19 4.63 -0.66
N ILE A 39 8.40 4.56 0.65
CA ILE A 39 9.67 5.00 1.25
C ILE A 39 10.75 4.02 0.79
N ALA A 40 11.91 4.56 0.38
CA ALA A 40 13.05 3.75 -0.01
C ALA A 40 13.47 2.79 1.11
N THR A 41 13.83 1.56 0.74
CA THR A 41 14.40 0.58 1.66
C THR A 41 15.85 0.93 1.97
N GLY A 42 16.33 0.54 3.15
CA GLY A 42 17.71 0.78 3.56
C GLY A 42 17.89 0.68 5.06
N LEU A 43 19.08 1.06 5.51
CA LEU A 43 19.40 1.24 6.92
C LEU A 43 18.84 2.59 7.39
N ASP A 44 17.93 2.57 8.35
CA ASP A 44 17.50 3.77 9.04
C ASP A 44 18.61 4.24 10.01
N PRO A 45 19.15 5.46 9.85
CA PRO A 45 20.25 5.94 10.69
C PRO A 45 19.86 6.16 12.16
N ILE A 46 18.57 6.38 12.44
CA ILE A 46 18.03 6.64 13.78
C ILE A 46 17.73 5.33 14.49
N THR A 47 16.96 4.44 13.87
CA THR A 47 16.52 3.19 14.50
C THR A 47 17.47 2.02 14.30
N ARG A 48 18.44 2.14 13.36
CA ARG A 48 19.35 1.06 12.93
C ARG A 48 18.66 -0.18 12.36
N VAL A 49 17.38 -0.05 11.99
CA VAL A 49 16.63 -1.12 11.31
C VAL A 49 17.02 -1.13 9.84
N GLN A 50 17.46 -2.28 9.34
CA GLN A 50 17.64 -2.54 7.92
C GLN A 50 16.31 -3.00 7.32
N SER A 51 15.87 -2.36 6.24
CA SER A 51 14.67 -2.76 5.51
C SER A 51 15.01 -3.21 4.09
N GLN A 52 14.23 -4.15 3.55
CA GLN A 52 14.30 -4.62 2.17
C GLN A 52 12.97 -5.18 1.68
N ASP A 53 12.64 -4.96 0.42
CA ASP A 53 11.44 -5.52 -0.23
C ASP A 53 11.83 -6.82 -0.95
N VAL A 54 11.17 -7.93 -0.61
CA VAL A 54 11.49 -9.26 -1.16
C VAL A 54 10.33 -9.77 -2.00
N MET A 55 10.59 -10.24 -3.23
CA MET A 55 9.57 -10.88 -4.05
C MET A 55 9.30 -12.30 -3.56
N VAL A 56 8.07 -12.59 -3.12
CA VAL A 56 7.66 -13.95 -2.71
C VAL A 56 6.77 -14.64 -3.74
N SER A 57 5.98 -13.87 -4.49
CA SER A 57 5.19 -14.38 -5.61
C SER A 57 5.17 -13.33 -6.71
N SER A 58 5.80 -13.64 -7.84
CA SER A 58 5.78 -12.80 -9.03
C SER A 58 4.39 -12.77 -9.66
N GLU A 59 3.68 -13.91 -9.68
CA GLU A 59 2.34 -14.04 -10.24
C GLU A 59 1.32 -13.17 -9.49
N ALA A 60 1.34 -13.22 -8.16
CA ALA A 60 0.44 -12.41 -7.32
C ALA A 60 0.96 -10.97 -7.11
N GLY A 61 2.16 -10.64 -7.58
CA GLY A 61 2.79 -9.34 -7.36
C GLY A 61 3.07 -9.01 -5.90
N VAL A 62 3.21 -10.02 -5.03
CA VAL A 62 3.34 -9.82 -3.57
C VAL A 62 4.80 -9.61 -3.20
N LYS A 63 5.06 -8.43 -2.62
CA LYS A 63 6.38 -8.01 -2.08
C LYS A 63 6.25 -7.51 -0.64
N PRO A 64 6.43 -8.36 0.39
CA PRO A 64 6.57 -7.90 1.76
C PRO A 64 7.88 -7.13 1.95
N ARG A 65 7.83 -6.18 2.87
CA ARG A 65 9.01 -5.53 3.42
C ARG A 65 9.47 -6.27 4.66
N ILE A 66 10.72 -6.74 4.65
CA ILE A 66 11.38 -7.33 5.82
C ILE A 66 12.09 -6.21 6.57
N PHE A 67 11.91 -6.16 7.88
CA PHE A 67 12.61 -5.27 8.79
C PHE A 67 13.49 -6.09 9.72
N VAL A 68 14.80 -5.86 9.67
CA VAL A 68 15.79 -6.55 10.49
C VAL A 68 16.40 -5.51 11.44
N PRO A 69 16.18 -5.63 12.76
CA PRO A 69 16.82 -4.74 13.72
C PRO A 69 18.32 -5.07 13.84
N GLU A 70 19.06 -4.24 14.56
CA GLU A 70 20.44 -4.53 14.88
C GLU A 70 20.54 -5.80 15.75
N ILE A 71 21.34 -6.78 15.29
CA ILE A 71 21.55 -8.05 15.97
C ILE A 71 22.93 -8.01 16.61
N HIS A 72 23.00 -8.15 17.94
CA HIS A 72 24.26 -8.06 18.69
C HIS A 72 24.95 -9.42 18.90
N SER A 73 24.26 -10.53 18.62
CA SER A 73 24.81 -11.87 18.69
C SER A 73 24.31 -12.74 17.54
N PRO A 74 25.18 -13.48 16.84
CA PRO A 74 24.79 -14.30 15.69
C PRO A 74 23.77 -15.39 16.03
N ASP A 75 23.69 -15.83 17.29
CA ASP A 75 22.76 -16.86 17.75
C ASP A 75 21.47 -16.29 18.35
N GLN A 76 21.32 -14.96 18.37
CA GLN A 76 20.14 -14.29 18.91
C GLN A 76 18.93 -14.54 18.00
N LYS A 77 17.95 -15.28 18.51
CA LYS A 77 16.64 -15.42 17.88
C LYS A 77 15.74 -14.27 18.28
N LEU A 78 15.01 -13.74 17.32
CA LEU A 78 14.00 -12.71 17.53
C LEU A 78 12.61 -13.28 17.22
N PRO A 79 11.55 -12.82 17.91
CA PRO A 79 10.19 -13.16 17.54
C PRO A 79 9.88 -12.63 16.13
N LEU A 80 9.15 -13.41 15.34
CA LEU A 80 8.65 -12.97 14.04
C LEU A 80 7.32 -12.25 14.22
N LEU A 81 7.27 -10.98 13.85
CA LEU A 81 6.03 -10.21 13.75
C LEU A 81 5.63 -10.09 12.28
N VAL A 82 4.45 -10.58 11.94
CA VAL A 82 3.86 -10.39 10.61
C VAL A 82 2.82 -9.28 10.72
N HIS A 83 3.11 -8.12 10.13
CA HIS A 83 2.22 -6.97 10.11
C HIS A 83 1.58 -6.79 8.73
N TYR A 84 0.26 -6.74 8.69
CA TYR A 84 -0.51 -6.38 7.51
C TYR A 84 -0.89 -4.91 7.62
N HIS A 85 -0.46 -4.10 6.65
CA HIS A 85 -0.78 -2.68 6.65
C HIS A 85 -2.30 -2.51 6.63
N PRO A 86 -2.90 -1.77 7.59
CA PRO A 86 -4.30 -1.46 7.54
C PRO A 86 -4.54 -0.60 6.30
N LYS A 87 -5.19 -1.16 5.30
CA LYS A 87 -5.75 -0.44 4.15
C LYS A 87 -7.23 -0.79 4.08
N VAL A 88 -8.03 0.12 3.52
CA VAL A 88 -9.43 -0.17 3.27
C VAL A 88 -9.50 -1.28 2.22
N PHE A 89 -10.04 -2.43 2.60
CA PHE A 89 -10.42 -3.47 1.65
C PHE A 89 -11.82 -3.11 1.15
N LEU A 90 -11.92 -2.70 -0.10
CA LEU A 90 -13.18 -2.31 -0.72
C LEU A 90 -13.65 -3.44 -1.62
N HIS A 91 -14.82 -3.98 -1.30
CA HIS A 91 -15.58 -4.83 -2.20
C HIS A 91 -16.90 -4.09 -2.47
N PHE A 92 -17.09 -3.63 -3.71
CA PHE A 92 -18.34 -3.02 -4.14
C PHE A 92 -19.20 -4.13 -4.78
N LEU A 93 -20.40 -4.36 -4.23
CA LEU A 93 -21.40 -5.29 -4.77
C LEU A 93 -22.15 -4.66 -5.94
#